data_AF-A0A967EMD0-F1
#
_entry.id   AF-A0A967EMD0-F1
#
_cell.length_a   1.000
_cell.length_b   1.000
_cell.length_c   1.000
_cell.angle_alpha   90.00
_cell.angle_beta   90.00
_cell.angle_gamma   90.00
#
_symmetry.space_group_name_H-M   'P 1'
#
loop_
_entity.id
_entity.type
_entity.pdbx_description
1 polymer ?
#
loop_
_entity_poly.entity_id
_entity_poly.type
_entity_poly.pdbx_seq_one_letter_code
_entity_poly.pdbx_strand_id
1 'polypeptide(L)'
;MNPFKFGKIVEKDDFCNRKQELQFLKNRILNNQSVWLYSPRRYGKSSLLLKAFDEIEGVKTIYFDLYNILTLSDFAHEYSNTISKELFNWQQDIRKLLQNLGQYFKGLSPSITLDENGNPAFSLEKSPMIKKADIGKIFSIPEEIGKRNNIYICIAFDEFQEYKRIDPFLVNQMRSIFQTQKNVSYIFMGSKQSLMQSIFSDAKSPFYEFGEKMNIDPIKKKDWHQFIYKKFKQTGLEIGKKTIDNILDVSHGHPHYTQYFSAVVWNLISEGEDQNTQQFSQQWLDLVINSQSDIFQNILDQLTTNQRKVLKALSTSDTLQLYGKATADAFNFPSDSTLNESIKGLMNKDIITKKNGFYQIANPIMKEWLKNL
;
A
#
# COMPACT_ATOMS: atom_id res chain seq x y z
N MET A 1 -18.85 -5.96 21.28
CA MET A 1 -17.50 -5.55 20.82
C MET A 1 -17.63 -4.97 19.41
N ASN A 2 -16.95 -3.86 19.11
CA ASN A 2 -17.07 -3.18 17.82
C ASN A 2 -16.52 -4.06 16.67
N PRO A 3 -17.31 -4.30 15.59
CA PRO A 3 -16.97 -5.26 14.54
C PRO A 3 -16.11 -4.67 13.42
N PHE A 4 -15.84 -3.36 13.43
CA PHE A 4 -15.10 -2.68 12.36
C PHE A 4 -13.60 -2.61 12.68
N LYS A 5 -12.76 -2.84 11.67
CA LYS A 5 -11.30 -2.85 11.81
C LYS A 5 -10.65 -1.80 10.91
N PHE A 6 -9.80 -0.97 11.49
CA PHE A 6 -9.02 0.04 10.76
C PHE A 6 -7.63 0.18 11.39
N GLY A 7 -6.68 0.71 10.62
CA GLY A 7 -5.28 0.89 11.05
C GLY A 7 -4.42 -0.37 11.06
N LYS A 8 -4.96 -1.53 10.67
CA LYS A 8 -4.25 -2.82 10.55
C LYS A 8 -4.58 -3.52 9.24
N ILE A 9 -3.75 -4.49 8.87
CA ILE A 9 -4.07 -5.43 7.77
C ILE A 9 -5.32 -6.21 8.19
N VAL A 10 -6.33 -6.21 7.32
CA VAL A 10 -7.60 -6.91 7.56
C VAL A 10 -7.59 -8.28 6.89
N GLU A 11 -8.12 -9.28 7.58
CA GLU A 11 -8.24 -10.66 7.11
C GLU A 11 -9.70 -11.10 7.05
N LYS A 12 -9.96 -12.18 6.30
CA LYS A 12 -11.24 -12.92 6.31
C LYS A 12 -12.48 -12.01 6.16
N ASP A 13 -13.31 -11.93 7.20
CA ASP A 13 -14.60 -11.23 7.23
C ASP A 13 -14.49 -9.71 7.35
N ASP A 14 -13.29 -9.17 7.59
CA ASP A 14 -13.03 -7.72 7.66
C ASP A 14 -12.58 -7.14 6.32
N PHE A 15 -12.35 -8.01 5.32
CA PHE A 15 -11.97 -7.61 3.96
C PHE A 15 -13.21 -7.39 3.08
N CYS A 16 -13.67 -6.14 3.02
CA CYS A 16 -14.78 -5.74 2.16
C CYS A 16 -14.40 -5.90 0.68
N ASN A 17 -15.32 -6.50 -0.08
CA ASN A 17 -15.33 -6.73 -1.52
C ASN A 17 -14.09 -6.27 -2.33
N ARG A 18 -13.38 -7.24 -2.93
CA ARG A 18 -12.32 -7.05 -3.95
C ARG A 18 -12.23 -8.29 -4.84
N LYS A 19 -13.37 -8.90 -5.16
CA LYS A 19 -13.39 -10.24 -5.77
C LYS A 19 -12.72 -10.27 -7.14
N GLN A 20 -12.93 -9.24 -7.96
CA GLN A 20 -12.34 -9.16 -9.30
C GLN A 20 -10.83 -8.95 -9.21
N GLU A 21 -10.40 -8.04 -8.34
CA GLU A 21 -9.00 -7.75 -8.08
C GLU A 21 -8.26 -8.97 -7.52
N LEU A 22 -8.86 -9.67 -6.57
CA LEU A 22 -8.31 -10.90 -6.00
C LEU A 22 -8.18 -11.99 -7.06
N GLN A 23 -9.22 -12.21 -7.86
CA GLN A 23 -9.19 -13.21 -8.95
C GLN A 23 -8.15 -12.85 -10.02
N PHE A 24 -8.05 -11.57 -10.39
CA PHE A 24 -7.02 -11.08 -11.30
C PHE A 24 -5.63 -11.43 -10.75
N LEU A 25 -5.35 -11.06 -9.50
CA LEU A 25 -4.03 -11.26 -8.89
C LEU A 25 -3.68 -12.75 -8.78
N LYS A 26 -4.62 -13.58 -8.30
CA LYS A 26 -4.46 -15.03 -8.22
C LYS A 26 -4.17 -15.65 -9.58
N ASN A 27 -4.91 -15.25 -10.61
CA ASN A 27 -4.71 -15.73 -11.98
C ASN A 27 -3.30 -15.41 -12.49
N ARG A 28 -2.79 -14.20 -12.26
CA ARG A 28 -1.43 -13.82 -12.65
C ARG A 28 -0.35 -14.59 -11.90
N ILE A 29 -0.53 -14.78 -10.59
CA ILE A 29 0.41 -15.58 -9.78
C ILE A 29 0.47 -17.02 -10.28
N LEU A 30 -0.68 -17.67 -10.49
CA LEU A 30 -0.77 -19.06 -10.96
C LEU A 30 -0.20 -19.25 -12.38
N ASN A 31 -0.25 -18.22 -13.22
CA ASN A 31 0.34 -18.25 -14.56
C ASN A 31 1.78 -17.72 -14.60
N ASN A 32 2.42 -17.52 -13.44
CA ASN A 32 3.78 -16.98 -13.32
C ASN A 32 3.98 -15.65 -14.09
N GLN A 33 3.03 -14.73 -13.96
CA GLN A 33 3.03 -13.42 -14.61
C GLN A 33 3.27 -12.31 -13.58
N SER A 34 4.17 -11.38 -13.91
CA SER A 34 4.48 -10.24 -13.04
C SER A 34 3.42 -9.14 -13.14
N VAL A 35 3.12 -8.53 -11.99
CA VAL A 35 2.10 -7.48 -11.84
C VAL A 35 2.69 -6.29 -11.12
N TRP A 36 2.21 -5.08 -11.43
CA TRP A 36 2.44 -3.92 -10.59
C TRP A 36 1.15 -3.16 -10.32
N LEU A 37 1.05 -2.54 -9.16
CA LEU A 37 -0.08 -1.72 -8.78
C LEU A 37 0.32 -0.55 -7.89
N TYR A 38 -0.49 0.50 -7.94
CA TYR A 38 -0.47 1.56 -6.95
C TYR A 38 -1.89 1.87 -6.50
N SER A 39 -1.99 2.32 -5.26
CA SER A 39 -3.20 2.92 -4.72
C SER A 39 -2.79 3.81 -3.55
N PRO A 40 -3.60 4.81 -3.17
CA PRO A 40 -3.32 5.60 -1.99
C PRO A 40 -3.11 4.73 -0.74
N ARG A 41 -2.47 5.30 0.29
CA ARG A 41 -2.25 4.59 1.56
C ARG A 41 -3.58 4.11 2.14
N ARG A 42 -3.56 2.95 2.81
CA ARG A 42 -4.73 2.38 3.51
C ARG A 42 -5.94 2.02 2.61
N TYR A 43 -5.70 1.82 1.31
CA TYR A 43 -6.68 1.24 0.36
C TYR A 43 -6.76 -0.29 0.40
N GLY A 44 -5.90 -0.95 1.20
CA GLY A 44 -5.92 -2.40 1.39
C GLY A 44 -5.09 -3.20 0.39
N LYS A 45 -4.03 -2.63 -0.20
CA LYS A 45 -3.10 -3.36 -1.10
C LYS A 45 -2.48 -4.59 -0.44
N SER A 46 -1.84 -4.39 0.70
CA SER A 46 -1.16 -5.46 1.44
C SER A 46 -2.17 -6.50 1.94
N SER A 47 -3.37 -6.09 2.39
CA SER A 47 -4.46 -7.02 2.72
C SER A 47 -4.96 -7.84 1.51
N LEU A 48 -5.08 -7.21 0.34
CA LEU A 48 -5.46 -7.90 -0.90
C LEU A 48 -4.39 -8.93 -1.30
N LEU A 49 -3.11 -8.55 -1.24
CA LEU A 49 -2.00 -9.43 -1.58
C LEU A 49 -1.89 -10.62 -0.62
N LEU A 50 -1.89 -10.36 0.68
CA LEU A 50 -1.77 -11.43 1.68
C LEU A 50 -2.95 -12.40 1.60
N LYS A 51 -4.16 -11.88 1.32
CA LYS A 51 -5.31 -12.73 1.04
C LYS A 51 -5.12 -13.56 -0.24
N ALA A 52 -4.53 -13.00 -1.29
CA ALA A 52 -4.21 -13.77 -2.49
C ALA A 52 -3.19 -14.88 -2.18
N PHE A 53 -2.16 -14.57 -1.40
CA PHE A 53 -1.14 -15.54 -1.00
C PHE A 53 -1.70 -16.68 -0.15
N ASP A 54 -2.57 -16.37 0.81
CA ASP A 54 -3.24 -17.37 1.66
C ASP A 54 -4.16 -18.32 0.87
N GLU A 55 -4.79 -17.83 -0.21
CA GLU A 55 -5.71 -18.62 -1.03
C GLU A 55 -5.06 -19.28 -2.28
N ILE A 56 -3.73 -19.21 -2.42
CA ILE A 56 -3.00 -19.82 -3.54
C ILE A 56 -2.30 -21.08 -3.09
N GLU A 57 -2.51 -22.14 -3.86
CA GLU A 57 -1.81 -23.41 -3.72
C GLU A 57 -0.88 -23.64 -4.93
N GLY A 58 0.19 -24.40 -4.74
CA GLY A 58 1.12 -24.78 -5.83
C GLY A 58 2.16 -23.72 -6.22
N VAL A 59 2.11 -22.52 -5.64
CA VAL A 59 3.12 -21.46 -5.83
C VAL A 59 3.64 -21.03 -4.46
N LYS A 60 4.96 -20.93 -4.31
CA LYS A 60 5.57 -20.37 -3.09
C LYS A 60 5.53 -18.85 -3.15
N THR A 61 4.88 -18.23 -2.17
CA THR A 61 4.68 -16.78 -2.13
C THR A 61 5.55 -16.15 -1.06
N ILE A 62 6.27 -15.07 -1.40
CA ILE A 62 7.19 -14.37 -0.50
C ILE A 62 6.85 -12.89 -0.53
N TYR A 63 6.87 -12.23 0.63
CA TYR A 63 6.55 -10.82 0.79
C TYR A 63 7.73 -10.04 1.36
N PHE A 64 8.03 -8.90 0.74
CA PHE A 64 9.03 -7.92 1.19
C PHE A 64 8.40 -6.54 1.32
N ASP A 65 8.64 -5.86 2.45
CA ASP A 65 8.29 -4.45 2.63
C ASP A 65 9.57 -3.60 2.59
N LEU A 66 9.70 -2.73 1.59
CA LEU A 66 10.88 -1.89 1.41
C LEU A 66 10.87 -0.62 2.29
N TYR A 67 9.80 -0.36 3.05
CA TYR A 67 9.65 0.89 3.81
C TYR A 67 10.75 1.09 4.85
N ASN A 68 11.11 0.03 5.60
CA ASN A 68 12.11 0.11 6.67
C ASN A 68 13.54 -0.20 6.20
N ILE A 69 13.73 -0.51 4.91
CA ILE A 69 15.05 -0.81 4.36
C ILE A 69 15.73 0.52 4.02
N LEU A 70 16.90 0.77 4.61
CA LEU A 70 17.58 2.06 4.51
C LEU A 70 18.75 2.03 3.53
N THR A 71 19.46 0.91 3.47
CA THR A 71 20.67 0.76 2.68
C THR A 71 20.61 -0.49 1.81
N LEU A 72 21.46 -0.51 0.79
CA LEU A 72 21.67 -1.69 -0.04
C LEU A 72 22.09 -2.92 0.76
N SER A 73 22.84 -2.72 1.86
CA SER A 73 23.27 -3.80 2.73
C SER A 73 22.10 -4.38 3.54
N ASP A 74 21.24 -3.51 4.08
CA ASP A 74 20.00 -3.94 4.76
C ASP A 74 19.08 -4.71 3.79
N PHE A 75 18.97 -4.23 2.55
CA PHE A 75 18.19 -4.92 1.51
C PHE A 75 18.73 -6.33 1.25
N ALA A 76 20.05 -6.44 0.99
CA ALA A 76 20.68 -7.72 0.66
C ALA A 76 20.55 -8.72 1.83
N HIS A 77 20.71 -8.25 3.07
CA HIS A 77 20.52 -9.04 4.27
C HIS A 77 19.07 -9.52 4.41
N GLU A 78 18.10 -8.61 4.39
CA GLU A 78 16.68 -8.93 4.57
C GLU A 78 16.16 -9.87 3.48
N TYR A 79 16.54 -9.59 2.22
CA TYR A 79 16.20 -10.43 1.09
C TYR A 79 16.77 -11.84 1.25
N SER A 80 18.07 -11.95 1.54
CA SER A 80 18.72 -13.26 1.69
C SER A 80 18.14 -14.06 2.85
N ASN A 81 17.87 -13.43 3.99
CA ASN A 81 17.30 -14.08 5.17
C ASN A 81 15.90 -14.61 4.87
N THR A 82 15.04 -13.80 4.26
CA THR A 82 13.65 -14.18 3.96
C THR A 82 13.61 -15.27 2.90
N ILE A 83 14.38 -15.15 1.82
CA ILE A 83 14.52 -16.21 0.82
C ILE A 83 15.02 -17.51 1.48
N SER A 84 16.00 -17.41 2.37
CA SER A 84 16.54 -18.54 3.12
C SER A 84 15.48 -19.22 4.00
N LYS A 85 14.64 -18.42 4.66
CA LYS A 85 13.59 -18.91 5.55
C LYS A 85 12.42 -19.56 4.78
N GLU A 86 11.96 -18.91 3.72
CA GLU A 86 10.74 -19.31 3.00
C GLU A 86 10.96 -20.45 1.99
N LEU A 87 12.15 -20.52 1.37
CA LEU A 87 12.42 -21.49 0.31
C LEU A 87 13.22 -22.70 0.76
N PHE A 88 13.85 -22.66 1.93
CA PHE A 88 14.66 -23.78 2.42
C PHE A 88 14.03 -24.44 3.64
N ASN A 89 13.77 -25.74 3.50
CA ASN A 89 13.15 -26.54 4.55
C ASN A 89 14.25 -27.18 5.42
N TRP A 90 14.53 -26.56 6.57
CA TRP A 90 15.65 -26.92 7.44
C TRP A 90 15.55 -28.33 8.04
N GLN A 91 14.34 -28.87 8.18
CA GLN A 91 14.10 -30.18 8.79
C GLN A 91 14.48 -31.37 7.89
N GLN A 92 14.69 -31.16 6.58
CA GLN A 92 14.92 -32.27 5.65
C GLN A 92 16.38 -32.46 5.23
N ASP A 93 17.27 -31.44 5.27
CA ASP A 93 18.63 -31.64 4.74
C ASP A 93 19.64 -30.53 5.11
N ILE A 94 19.96 -30.30 6.39
CA ILE A 94 20.99 -29.33 6.82
C ILE A 94 22.34 -29.57 6.10
N ARG A 95 22.72 -30.82 5.83
CA ARG A 95 23.99 -31.16 5.15
C ARG A 95 23.97 -30.89 3.63
N LYS A 96 22.86 -31.18 2.92
CA LYS A 96 22.75 -30.80 1.50
C LYS A 96 22.53 -29.30 1.34
N LEU A 97 21.83 -28.66 2.28
CA LEU A 97 21.66 -27.21 2.35
C LEU A 97 23.00 -26.51 2.50
N LEU A 98 23.87 -26.88 3.45
CA LEU A 98 25.20 -26.27 3.61
C LEU A 98 26.08 -26.43 2.37
N GLN A 99 26.01 -27.57 1.69
CA GLN A 99 26.74 -27.80 0.43
C GLN A 99 26.13 -27.04 -0.76
N ASN A 100 24.80 -26.93 -0.83
CA ASN A 100 24.08 -26.27 -1.93
C ASN A 100 24.06 -24.73 -1.77
N LEU A 101 23.74 -24.23 -0.58
CA LEU A 101 23.79 -22.81 -0.21
C LEU A 101 25.20 -22.26 -0.28
N GLY A 102 26.20 -23.03 0.16
CA GLY A 102 27.61 -22.66 0.00
C GLY A 102 28.04 -22.47 -1.45
N GLN A 103 27.37 -23.11 -2.42
CA GLN A 103 27.60 -22.89 -3.86
C GLN A 103 26.92 -21.63 -4.37
N TYR A 104 25.66 -21.39 -3.98
CA TYR A 104 24.88 -20.21 -4.40
C TYR A 104 25.38 -18.90 -3.78
N PHE A 105 25.79 -18.95 -2.52
CA PHE A 105 26.35 -17.83 -1.77
C PHE A 105 27.88 -17.83 -1.78
N LYS A 106 28.51 -18.59 -2.68
CA LYS A 106 29.98 -18.66 -2.78
C LYS A 106 30.55 -17.26 -3.08
N GLY A 107 31.36 -16.76 -2.16
CA GLY A 107 31.97 -15.43 -2.22
C GLY A 107 31.18 -14.31 -1.53
N LEU A 108 30.09 -14.63 -0.82
CA LEU A 108 29.24 -13.66 -0.11
C LEU A 108 29.49 -13.58 1.41
N SER A 109 30.52 -14.27 1.92
CA SER A 109 30.77 -14.41 3.37
C SER A 109 29.50 -14.73 4.18
N PRO A 110 28.82 -15.85 3.90
CA PRO A 110 27.60 -16.21 4.62
C PRO A 110 27.90 -16.50 6.10
N SER A 111 27.04 -16.02 7.00
CA SER A 111 26.97 -16.46 8.39
C SER A 111 25.75 -17.32 8.61
N ILE A 112 25.90 -18.29 9.51
CA ILE A 112 24.80 -19.13 9.97
C ILE A 112 24.49 -18.66 11.37
N THR A 113 23.31 -18.07 11.54
CA THR A 113 22.76 -17.70 12.85
C THR A 113 21.69 -18.71 13.24
N LEU A 114 21.18 -18.63 14.48
CA LEU A 114 20.00 -19.40 14.89
C LEU A 114 18.83 -18.42 14.97
N ASP A 115 17.68 -18.81 14.43
CA ASP A 115 16.43 -18.06 14.61
C ASP A 115 15.90 -18.20 16.05
N GLU A 116 14.80 -17.49 16.35
CA GLU A 116 14.15 -17.51 17.67
C GLU A 116 13.66 -18.91 18.10
N ASN A 117 13.55 -19.85 17.16
CA ASN A 117 13.14 -21.23 17.39
C ASN A 117 14.34 -22.21 17.44
N GLY A 118 15.57 -21.71 17.37
CA GLY A 118 16.78 -22.52 17.36
C GLY A 118 17.06 -23.24 16.04
N ASN A 119 16.37 -22.85 14.95
CA ASN A 119 16.70 -23.34 13.61
C ASN A 119 17.86 -22.54 13.03
N PRO A 120 18.79 -23.16 12.29
CA PRO A 120 19.80 -22.39 11.58
C PRO A 120 19.12 -21.47 10.56
N ALA A 121 19.57 -20.23 10.47
CA ALA A 121 19.16 -19.24 9.50
C ALA A 121 20.41 -18.77 8.75
N PHE A 122 20.34 -18.77 7.42
CA PHE A 122 21.40 -18.17 6.61
C PHE A 122 21.19 -16.67 6.60
N SER A 123 22.22 -15.96 7.06
CA SER A 123 22.32 -14.52 6.91
C SER A 123 23.60 -14.17 6.19
N LEU A 124 23.58 -13.05 5.47
CA LEU A 124 24.83 -12.40 5.12
C LEU A 124 25.30 -11.68 6.38
N GLU A 125 26.59 -11.77 6.73
CA GLU A 125 27.10 -10.81 7.69
C GLU A 125 26.80 -9.40 7.17
N LYS A 126 26.36 -8.50 8.05
CA LYS A 126 26.29 -7.07 7.77
C LYS A 126 27.72 -6.54 7.58
N SER A 127 28.35 -6.91 6.47
CA SER A 127 29.61 -6.35 6.05
C SER A 127 29.34 -4.95 5.51
N PRO A 128 30.15 -3.95 5.89
CA PRO A 128 30.02 -2.60 5.34
C PRO A 128 30.27 -2.54 3.82
N MET A 129 30.81 -3.61 3.21
CA MET A 129 31.11 -3.68 1.77
C MET A 129 30.45 -4.88 1.09
N ILE A 130 29.12 -4.93 1.03
CA ILE A 130 28.43 -5.78 0.04
C ILE A 130 28.75 -5.22 -1.35
N LYS A 131 29.40 -6.01 -2.20
CA LYS A 131 29.74 -5.58 -3.57
C LYS A 131 28.50 -5.69 -4.44
N LYS A 132 28.38 -4.85 -5.48
CA LYS A 132 27.28 -4.95 -6.46
C LYS A 132 27.15 -6.33 -7.11
N ALA A 133 28.27 -7.05 -7.25
CA ALA A 133 28.30 -8.43 -7.77
C ALA A 133 27.57 -9.44 -6.86
N ASP A 134 27.39 -9.10 -5.58
CA ASP A 134 26.82 -9.98 -4.57
C ASP A 134 25.30 -10.02 -4.66
N ILE A 135 24.70 -8.87 -4.96
CA ILE A 135 23.25 -8.71 -5.16
C ILE A 135 22.76 -9.53 -6.36
N GLY A 136 23.58 -9.58 -7.42
CA GLY A 136 23.20 -10.33 -8.62
C GLY A 136 23.03 -11.83 -8.33
N LYS A 137 23.92 -12.39 -7.53
CA LYS A 137 23.82 -13.78 -7.06
C LYS A 137 22.62 -13.98 -6.15
N ILE A 138 22.38 -13.04 -5.23
CA ILE A 138 21.24 -13.12 -4.31
C ILE A 138 19.91 -13.17 -5.07
N PHE A 139 19.78 -12.37 -6.13
CA PHE A 139 18.58 -12.38 -6.97
C PHE A 139 18.40 -13.63 -7.82
N SER A 140 19.46 -14.38 -8.15
CA SER A 140 19.34 -15.62 -8.93
C SER A 140 18.84 -16.82 -8.12
N ILE A 141 18.97 -16.78 -6.79
CA ILE A 141 18.66 -17.91 -5.92
C ILE A 141 17.23 -18.45 -6.09
N PRO A 142 16.16 -17.62 -6.09
CA PRO A 142 14.81 -18.14 -6.22
C PRO A 142 14.59 -18.92 -7.51
N GLU A 143 15.16 -18.46 -8.63
CA GLU A 143 15.08 -19.14 -9.93
C GLU A 143 15.79 -20.50 -9.90
N GLU A 144 16.97 -20.58 -9.29
CA GLU A 144 17.72 -21.83 -9.19
C GLU A 144 16.99 -22.87 -8.32
N ILE A 145 16.34 -22.42 -7.24
CA ILE A 145 15.50 -23.28 -6.40
C ILE A 145 14.24 -23.70 -7.15
N GLY A 146 13.57 -22.76 -7.81
CA GLY A 146 12.36 -23.01 -8.60
C GLY A 146 12.60 -24.09 -9.66
N LYS A 147 13.71 -24.00 -10.39
CA LYS A 147 14.13 -25.02 -11.37
C LYS A 147 14.41 -26.37 -10.73
N ARG A 148 15.23 -26.42 -9.67
CA ARG A 148 15.65 -27.69 -9.05
C ARG A 148 14.49 -28.44 -8.42
N ASN A 149 13.58 -27.72 -7.77
CA ASN A 149 12.45 -28.31 -7.06
C ASN A 149 11.19 -28.40 -7.92
N ASN A 150 11.24 -27.92 -9.17
CA ASN A 150 10.10 -27.82 -10.08
C ASN A 150 8.90 -27.11 -9.43
N ILE A 151 9.16 -25.97 -8.79
CA ILE A 151 8.15 -25.12 -8.15
C ILE A 151 8.13 -23.73 -8.80
N TYR A 152 6.98 -23.08 -8.72
CA TYR A 152 6.85 -21.65 -9.03
C TYR A 152 6.96 -20.83 -7.76
N ILE A 153 7.58 -19.66 -7.87
CA ILE A 153 7.78 -18.71 -6.78
C ILE A 153 7.23 -17.35 -7.21
N CYS A 154 6.46 -16.71 -6.34
CA CYS A 154 6.00 -15.34 -6.53
C CYS A 154 6.57 -14.46 -5.41
N ILE A 155 7.29 -13.41 -5.79
CA ILE A 155 7.91 -12.47 -4.85
C ILE A 155 7.22 -11.11 -4.95
N ALA A 156 6.63 -10.66 -3.85
CA ALA A 156 6.05 -9.33 -3.76
C ALA A 156 6.98 -8.34 -3.07
N PHE A 157 7.10 -7.15 -3.64
CA PHE A 157 7.75 -5.99 -3.04
C PHE A 157 6.71 -4.88 -2.79
N ASP A 158 6.39 -4.63 -1.53
CA ASP A 158 5.59 -3.48 -1.09
C ASP A 158 6.46 -2.24 -0.88
N GLU A 159 5.82 -1.07 -1.02
CA GLU A 159 6.45 0.25 -1.07
C GLU A 159 7.66 0.28 -2.02
N PHE A 160 7.53 -0.34 -3.20
CA PHE A 160 8.61 -0.57 -4.15
C PHE A 160 9.35 0.73 -4.52
N GLN A 161 8.67 1.86 -4.57
CA GLN A 161 9.27 3.15 -4.89
C GLN A 161 10.43 3.56 -3.94
N GLU A 162 10.51 2.97 -2.76
CA GLU A 162 11.58 3.21 -1.80
C GLU A 162 12.94 2.68 -2.29
N TYR A 163 12.99 1.85 -3.35
CA TYR A 163 14.25 1.39 -3.95
C TYR A 163 15.22 2.54 -4.28
N LYS A 164 14.71 3.71 -4.70
CA LYS A 164 15.55 4.87 -5.05
C LYS A 164 16.33 5.40 -3.84
N ARG A 165 15.77 5.28 -2.64
CA ARG A 165 16.40 5.68 -1.38
C ARG A 165 17.46 4.67 -0.95
N ILE A 166 17.21 3.39 -1.21
CA ILE A 166 18.10 2.26 -0.90
C ILE A 166 19.34 2.29 -1.81
N ASP A 167 19.14 2.23 -3.12
CA ASP A 167 20.15 2.43 -4.16
C ASP A 167 19.43 2.71 -5.51
N PRO A 168 19.63 3.89 -6.14
CA PRO A 168 19.04 4.19 -7.44
C PRO A 168 19.33 3.17 -8.55
N PHE A 169 20.44 2.45 -8.47
CA PHE A 169 20.85 1.44 -9.46
C PHE A 169 20.23 0.04 -9.21
N LEU A 170 19.57 -0.17 -8.07
CA LEU A 170 19.00 -1.46 -7.69
C LEU A 170 18.04 -2.01 -8.76
N VAL A 171 17.20 -1.12 -9.34
CA VAL A 171 16.23 -1.47 -10.37
C VAL A 171 16.89 -1.99 -11.66
N ASN A 172 18.07 -1.49 -12.02
CA ASN A 172 18.82 -1.99 -13.18
C ASN A 172 19.29 -3.43 -12.96
N GLN A 173 19.78 -3.73 -11.76
CA GLN A 173 20.22 -5.08 -11.39
C GLN A 173 19.05 -6.04 -11.35
N MET A 174 17.95 -5.65 -10.69
CA MET A 174 16.72 -6.41 -10.69
C MET A 174 16.26 -6.71 -12.11
N ARG A 175 16.21 -5.71 -13.01
CA ARG A 175 15.73 -5.90 -14.38
C ARG A 175 16.55 -6.94 -15.13
N SER A 176 17.87 -6.79 -15.07
CA SER A 176 18.82 -7.66 -15.77
C SER A 176 18.60 -9.14 -15.42
N ILE A 177 18.30 -9.42 -14.16
CA ILE A 177 18.18 -10.78 -13.64
C ILE A 177 16.75 -11.29 -13.76
N PHE A 178 15.78 -10.53 -13.27
CA PHE A 178 14.38 -10.94 -13.17
C PHE A 178 13.77 -11.29 -14.52
N GLN A 179 14.14 -10.59 -15.60
CA GLN A 179 13.64 -10.86 -16.96
C GLN A 179 14.09 -12.23 -17.52
N THR A 180 15.12 -12.84 -16.95
CA THR A 180 15.65 -14.15 -17.38
C THR A 180 15.05 -15.33 -16.60
N GLN A 181 14.31 -15.04 -15.53
CA GLN A 181 13.75 -16.04 -14.63
C GLN A 181 12.47 -16.63 -15.22
N LYS A 182 12.35 -17.96 -15.18
CA LYS A 182 11.23 -18.72 -15.76
C LYS A 182 10.33 -19.35 -14.70
N ASN A 183 10.83 -19.52 -13.49
CA ASN A 183 10.11 -20.12 -12.36
C ASN A 183 9.70 -19.07 -11.31
N VAL A 184 10.01 -17.79 -11.56
CA VAL A 184 9.77 -16.69 -10.62
C VAL A 184 8.95 -15.59 -11.30
N SER A 185 7.95 -15.08 -10.58
CA SER A 185 7.15 -13.92 -10.96
C SER A 185 7.16 -12.88 -9.83
N TYR A 186 6.83 -11.64 -10.17
CA TYR A 186 6.97 -10.52 -9.26
C TYR A 186 5.70 -9.68 -9.12
N ILE A 187 5.42 -9.23 -7.90
CA ILE A 187 4.37 -8.26 -7.63
C ILE A 187 5.00 -7.00 -7.05
N PHE A 188 4.81 -5.86 -7.71
CA PHE A 188 5.32 -4.58 -7.22
C PHE A 188 4.17 -3.68 -6.77
N MET A 189 4.19 -3.28 -5.50
CA MET A 189 3.16 -2.43 -4.91
C MET A 189 3.77 -1.15 -4.38
N GLY A 190 3.01 -0.05 -4.43
CA GLY A 190 3.45 1.21 -3.84
C GLY A 190 2.31 2.18 -3.59
N SER A 191 2.49 3.09 -2.63
CA SER A 191 1.47 4.12 -2.37
C SER A 191 1.60 5.36 -3.25
N LYS A 192 2.82 5.64 -3.75
CA LYS A 192 3.14 6.87 -4.49
C LYS A 192 2.89 6.69 -5.99
N GLN A 193 1.69 7.05 -6.45
CA GLN A 193 1.24 6.88 -7.84
C GLN A 193 2.25 7.42 -8.87
N SER A 194 2.72 8.66 -8.71
CA SER A 194 3.64 9.30 -9.66
C SER A 194 4.95 8.53 -9.79
N LEU A 195 5.50 8.06 -8.67
CA LEU A 195 6.72 7.27 -8.66
C LEU A 195 6.49 5.90 -9.29
N MET A 196 5.44 5.18 -8.91
CA MET A 196 5.13 3.88 -9.51
C MET A 196 4.91 3.98 -11.03
N GLN A 197 4.20 5.01 -11.50
CA GLN A 197 4.07 5.28 -12.93
C GLN A 197 5.42 5.57 -13.60
N SER A 198 6.28 6.38 -12.97
CA SER A 198 7.63 6.65 -13.52
C SER A 198 8.50 5.40 -13.62
N ILE A 199 8.27 4.40 -12.76
CA ILE A 199 9.05 3.16 -12.73
C ILE A 199 8.58 2.20 -13.82
N PHE A 200 7.28 2.02 -14.00
CA PHE A 200 6.74 0.96 -14.86
C PHE A 200 6.21 1.45 -16.23
N SER A 201 5.96 2.74 -16.39
CA SER A 201 5.32 3.31 -17.59
C SER A 201 6.17 4.33 -18.36
N ASP A 202 7.31 4.76 -17.82
CA ASP A 202 8.26 5.61 -18.56
C ASP A 202 9.17 4.74 -19.45
N ALA A 203 9.21 5.02 -20.74
CA ALA A 203 10.05 4.32 -21.72
C ALA A 203 11.56 4.37 -21.41
N LYS A 204 12.00 5.35 -20.60
CA LYS A 204 13.40 5.45 -20.13
C LYS A 204 13.70 4.59 -18.91
N SER A 205 12.67 4.06 -18.25
CA SER A 205 12.85 3.24 -17.05
C SER A 205 13.31 1.82 -17.41
N PRO A 206 14.26 1.23 -16.66
CA PRO A 206 14.60 -0.19 -16.80
C PRO A 206 13.39 -1.13 -16.62
N PHE A 207 12.39 -0.69 -15.85
CA PHE A 207 11.19 -1.47 -15.56
C PHE A 207 10.01 -1.17 -16.48
N TYR A 208 10.25 -0.44 -17.58
CA TYR A 208 9.25 -0.24 -18.61
C TYR A 208 8.68 -1.60 -19.09
N GLU A 209 7.36 -1.74 -19.01
CA GLU A 209 6.60 -2.95 -19.37
C GLU A 209 7.08 -4.24 -18.66
N PHE A 210 7.69 -4.15 -17.47
CA PHE A 210 8.16 -5.32 -16.71
C PHE A 210 7.04 -6.17 -16.08
N GLY A 211 5.80 -5.66 -16.06
CA GLY A 211 4.64 -6.38 -15.56
C GLY A 211 3.33 -5.73 -15.99
N GLU A 212 2.24 -6.48 -15.88
CA GLU A 212 0.91 -5.97 -16.19
C GLU A 212 0.44 -5.02 -15.08
N LYS A 213 -0.13 -3.88 -15.48
CA LYS A 213 -0.71 -2.94 -14.53
C LYS A 213 -2.03 -3.50 -14.00
N MET A 214 -2.12 -3.64 -12.68
CA MET A 214 -3.37 -3.90 -12.00
C MET A 214 -3.97 -2.59 -11.47
N ASN A 215 -5.24 -2.34 -11.80
CA ASN A 215 -5.98 -1.21 -11.27
C ASN A 215 -6.73 -1.62 -10.00
N ILE A 216 -6.67 -0.77 -8.98
CA ILE A 216 -7.51 -0.89 -7.78
C ILE A 216 -8.53 0.25 -7.81
N ASP A 217 -9.75 -0.08 -8.18
CA ASP A 217 -10.84 0.89 -8.22
C ASP A 217 -11.41 1.15 -6.82
N PRO A 218 -12.20 2.22 -6.60
CA PRO A 218 -12.98 2.33 -5.39
C PRO A 218 -14.00 1.18 -5.28
N ILE A 219 -14.21 0.66 -4.08
CA ILE A 219 -15.26 -0.33 -3.83
C ILE A 219 -16.62 0.34 -4.06
N LYS A 220 -17.53 -0.33 -4.78
CA LYS A 220 -18.83 0.24 -5.13
C LYS A 220 -19.66 0.49 -3.87
N LYS A 221 -20.43 1.58 -3.86
CA LYS A 221 -21.31 1.94 -2.73
C LYS A 221 -22.24 0.79 -2.31
N LYS A 222 -22.76 0.03 -3.27
CA LYS A 222 -23.63 -1.14 -3.00
C LYS A 222 -22.93 -2.20 -2.12
N ASP A 223 -21.66 -2.49 -2.41
CA ASP A 223 -20.92 -3.52 -1.70
C ASP A 223 -20.56 -3.05 -0.28
N TRP A 224 -20.21 -1.78 -0.14
CA TRP A 224 -20.04 -1.16 1.17
C TRP A 224 -21.32 -1.18 1.99
N HIS A 225 -22.46 -0.87 1.38
CA HIS A 225 -23.75 -0.90 2.06
C HIS A 225 -24.06 -2.30 2.59
N GLN A 226 -23.83 -3.34 1.78
CA GLN A 226 -24.00 -4.72 2.22
C GLN A 226 -23.03 -5.08 3.36
N PHE A 227 -21.77 -4.67 3.27
CA PHE A 227 -20.75 -4.94 4.27
C PHE A 227 -21.08 -4.30 5.62
N ILE A 228 -21.36 -2.99 5.63
CA ILE A 228 -21.68 -2.23 6.86
C ILE A 228 -22.93 -2.80 7.51
N TYR A 229 -24.01 -2.98 6.72
CA TYR A 229 -25.25 -3.54 7.23
C TYR A 229 -25.07 -4.92 7.87
N LYS A 230 -24.30 -5.81 7.23
CA LYS A 230 -24.00 -7.15 7.78
C LYS A 230 -23.25 -7.07 9.11
N LYS A 231 -22.27 -6.16 9.25
CA LYS A 231 -21.47 -5.99 10.47
C LYS A 231 -22.32 -5.50 11.65
N PHE A 232 -23.22 -4.54 11.43
CA PHE A 232 -24.19 -4.11 12.45
C PHE A 232 -25.12 -5.25 12.87
N LYS A 233 -25.68 -5.97 11.89
CA LYS A 233 -26.59 -7.09 12.17
C LYS A 233 -25.91 -8.21 12.96
N GLN A 234 -24.63 -8.49 12.71
CA GLN A 234 -23.84 -9.47 13.45
C GLN A 234 -23.69 -9.14 14.94
N THR A 235 -23.77 -7.87 15.32
CA THR A 235 -23.72 -7.42 16.71
C THR A 235 -25.10 -7.20 17.32
N GLY A 236 -26.18 -7.54 16.61
CA GLY A 236 -27.56 -7.31 17.05
C GLY A 236 -28.00 -5.85 16.99
N LEU A 237 -27.28 -4.99 16.28
CA LEU A 237 -27.64 -3.58 16.08
C LEU A 237 -28.24 -3.38 14.68
N GLU A 238 -29.09 -2.36 14.55
CA GLU A 238 -29.64 -1.94 13.27
C GLU A 238 -29.00 -0.63 12.81
N ILE A 239 -28.82 -0.50 11.50
CA ILE A 239 -28.36 0.74 10.87
C ILE A 239 -29.21 1.03 9.64
N GLY A 240 -29.68 2.27 9.55
CA GLY A 240 -30.50 2.76 8.45
C GLY A 240 -29.65 3.09 7.22
N LYS A 241 -30.27 2.94 6.04
CA LYS A 241 -29.65 3.29 4.75
C LYS A 241 -29.12 4.72 4.71
N LYS A 242 -29.87 5.69 5.24
CA LYS A 242 -29.48 7.11 5.28
C LYS A 242 -28.14 7.31 6.00
N THR A 243 -27.95 6.63 7.14
CA THR A 243 -26.71 6.68 7.92
C THR A 243 -25.54 6.07 7.16
N ILE A 244 -25.75 4.93 6.50
CA ILE A 244 -24.75 4.30 5.63
C ILE A 244 -24.37 5.23 4.47
N ASP A 245 -25.35 5.81 3.79
CA ASP A 245 -25.13 6.71 2.66
C ASP A 245 -24.30 7.93 3.11
N ASN A 246 -24.59 8.50 4.28
CA ASN A 246 -23.81 9.60 4.88
C ASN A 246 -22.35 9.20 5.17
N ILE A 247 -22.10 8.02 5.74
CA ILE A 247 -20.74 7.47 5.93
C ILE A 247 -20.01 7.37 4.59
N LEU A 248 -20.68 6.90 3.54
CA LEU A 248 -20.07 6.68 2.22
C LEU A 248 -19.85 7.97 1.44
N ASP A 249 -20.68 8.99 1.67
CA ASP A 249 -20.51 10.30 1.05
C ASP A 249 -19.29 11.03 1.63
N VAL A 250 -19.07 10.94 2.95
CA VAL A 250 -17.88 11.55 3.58
C VAL A 250 -16.62 10.72 3.30
N SER A 251 -16.69 9.39 3.40
CA SER A 251 -15.51 8.52 3.19
C SER A 251 -15.14 8.33 1.72
N HIS A 252 -16.04 8.68 0.80
CA HIS A 252 -15.93 8.40 -0.64
C HIS A 252 -15.64 6.93 -0.96
N GLY A 253 -16.06 6.00 -0.09
CA GLY A 253 -15.81 4.56 -0.22
C GLY A 253 -14.35 4.15 0.03
N HIS A 254 -13.53 5.02 0.61
CA HIS A 254 -12.16 4.69 1.00
C HIS A 254 -12.17 3.64 2.13
N PRO A 255 -11.51 2.47 2.00
CA PRO A 255 -11.64 1.37 2.95
C PRO A 255 -11.37 1.72 4.41
N HIS A 256 -10.22 2.34 4.70
CA HIS A 256 -9.90 2.77 6.06
C HIS A 256 -10.92 3.73 6.68
N TYR A 257 -11.24 4.83 5.98
CA TYR A 257 -12.18 5.82 6.51
C TYR A 257 -13.60 5.27 6.62
N THR A 258 -14.04 4.46 5.66
CA THR A 258 -15.36 3.83 5.70
C THR A 258 -15.50 2.96 6.95
N GLN A 259 -14.51 2.11 7.25
CA GLN A 259 -14.53 1.30 8.48
C GLN A 259 -14.38 2.14 9.74
N TYR A 260 -13.53 3.16 9.75
CA TYR A 260 -13.36 4.03 10.90
C TYR A 260 -14.65 4.79 11.23
N PHE A 261 -15.31 5.42 10.25
CA PHE A 261 -16.56 6.14 10.46
C PHE A 261 -17.68 5.18 10.87
N SER A 262 -17.73 3.99 10.26
CA SER A 262 -18.67 2.94 10.69
C SER A 262 -18.42 2.51 12.13
N ALA A 263 -17.17 2.46 12.59
CA ALA A 263 -16.84 2.15 13.98
C ALA A 263 -17.34 3.22 14.95
N VAL A 264 -17.17 4.51 14.62
CA VAL A 264 -17.67 5.62 15.44
C VAL A 264 -19.20 5.60 15.49
N VAL A 265 -19.87 5.45 14.35
CA VAL A 265 -21.33 5.33 14.27
C VAL A 265 -21.84 4.12 15.06
N TRP A 266 -21.13 2.99 15.00
CA TRP A 266 -21.47 1.80 15.75
C TRP A 266 -21.42 2.05 17.26
N ASN A 267 -20.38 2.75 17.76
CA ASN A 267 -20.26 3.06 19.18
C ASN A 267 -21.44 3.92 19.65
N LEU A 268 -21.77 4.99 18.92
CA LEU A 268 -22.91 5.86 19.26
C LEU A 268 -24.23 5.09 19.34
N ILE A 269 -24.53 4.28 18.31
CA ILE A 269 -25.77 3.47 18.30
C ILE A 269 -25.75 2.44 19.44
N SER A 270 -24.60 1.85 19.75
CA SER A 270 -24.47 0.89 20.85
C SER A 270 -24.66 1.52 22.23
N GLU A 271 -24.39 2.82 22.36
CA GLU A 271 -24.58 3.62 23.57
C GLU A 271 -26.02 4.17 23.70
N GLY A 272 -26.88 3.93 22.70
CA GLY A 272 -28.30 4.27 22.72
C GLY A 272 -28.68 5.52 21.90
N GLU A 273 -27.75 6.10 21.14
CA GLU A 273 -28.03 7.27 20.31
C GLU A 273 -28.97 6.94 19.14
N ASP A 274 -29.98 7.79 18.91
CA ASP A 274 -30.93 7.59 17.82
C ASP A 274 -30.42 8.16 16.49
N GLN A 275 -30.09 7.25 15.58
CA GLN A 275 -29.62 7.55 14.23
C GLN A 275 -30.64 8.29 13.34
N ASN A 276 -31.92 8.36 13.73
CA ASN A 276 -32.96 9.06 12.98
C ASN A 276 -33.04 10.55 13.31
N THR A 277 -32.35 10.99 14.35
CA THR A 277 -32.30 12.42 14.72
C THR A 277 -31.62 13.24 13.61
N GLN A 278 -32.02 14.50 13.48
CA GLN A 278 -31.43 15.39 12.46
C GLN A 278 -29.95 15.67 12.72
N GLN A 279 -29.51 15.61 13.97
CA GLN A 279 -28.15 15.95 14.40
C GLN A 279 -27.18 14.77 14.32
N PHE A 280 -27.67 13.53 14.23
CA PHE A 280 -26.82 12.34 14.31
C PHE A 280 -25.64 12.34 13.32
N SER A 281 -25.90 12.77 12.07
CA SER A 281 -24.85 12.83 11.04
C SER A 281 -23.75 13.84 11.37
N GLN A 282 -24.12 14.98 11.96
CA GLN A 282 -23.16 15.98 12.40
C GLN A 282 -22.40 15.50 13.65
N GLN A 283 -23.09 14.88 14.60
CA GLN A 283 -22.52 14.39 15.84
C GLN A 283 -21.37 13.40 15.62
N TRP A 284 -21.56 12.36 14.82
CA TRP A 284 -20.49 11.39 14.58
C TRP A 284 -19.33 12.01 13.77
N LEU A 285 -19.63 12.93 12.86
CA LEU A 285 -18.63 13.62 12.05
C LEU A 285 -17.77 14.53 12.93
N ASP A 286 -18.37 15.28 13.84
CA ASP A 286 -17.67 16.15 14.79
C ASP A 286 -16.73 15.34 15.70
N LEU A 287 -17.15 14.16 16.18
CA LEU A 287 -16.27 13.27 16.95
C LEU A 287 -15.02 12.87 16.17
N VAL A 288 -15.21 12.52 14.90
CA VAL A 288 -14.11 12.13 14.00
C VAL A 288 -13.19 13.32 13.73
N ILE A 289 -13.75 14.49 13.44
CA ILE A 289 -12.99 15.73 13.19
C ILE A 289 -12.19 16.12 14.43
N ASN A 290 -12.85 16.22 15.58
CA ASN A 290 -12.24 16.65 16.84
C ASN A 290 -11.09 15.75 17.28
N SER A 291 -11.16 14.45 17.01
CA SER A 291 -10.07 13.51 17.32
C SER A 291 -8.77 13.76 16.54
N GLN A 292 -8.82 14.53 15.45
CA GLN A 292 -7.67 14.81 14.58
C GLN A 292 -7.40 16.30 14.36
N SER A 293 -8.20 17.19 14.96
CA SER A 293 -8.07 18.65 14.81
C SER A 293 -6.65 19.15 15.11
N ASP A 294 -6.05 18.73 16.22
CA ASP A 294 -4.69 19.15 16.59
C ASP A 294 -3.63 18.70 15.56
N ILE A 295 -3.80 17.50 14.99
CA ILE A 295 -2.91 16.97 13.96
C ILE A 295 -3.05 17.82 12.68
N PHE A 296 -4.28 18.14 12.28
CA PHE A 296 -4.51 18.96 11.10
C PHE A 296 -4.04 20.40 11.28
N GLN A 297 -4.20 20.96 12.48
CA GLN A 297 -3.68 22.27 12.82
C GLN A 297 -2.15 22.32 12.69
N ASN A 298 -1.46 21.34 13.28
CA ASN A 298 0.00 21.21 13.15
C ASN A 298 0.45 21.07 11.68
N ILE A 299 -0.27 20.29 10.86
CA ILE A 299 0.00 20.18 9.43
C ILE A 299 -0.18 21.56 8.76
N LEU A 300 -1.30 22.23 9.00
CA LEU A 300 -1.64 23.53 8.42
C LEU A 300 -0.58 24.57 8.78
N ASP A 301 -0.07 24.55 10.01
CA ASP A 301 0.95 25.47 10.51
C ASP A 301 2.27 25.38 9.76
N GLN A 302 2.61 24.20 9.22
CA GLN A 302 3.79 23.97 8.39
C GLN A 302 3.60 24.30 6.90
N LEU A 303 2.41 24.77 6.50
CA LEU A 303 2.10 25.12 5.11
C LEU A 303 2.24 26.61 4.87
N THR A 304 2.76 26.95 3.68
CA THR A 304 2.81 28.33 3.21
C THR A 304 1.40 28.86 2.96
N THR A 305 1.22 30.19 2.99
CA THR A 305 -0.07 30.83 2.74
C THR A 305 -0.72 30.38 1.43
N ASN A 306 0.06 30.22 0.36
CA ASN A 306 -0.46 29.75 -0.93
C ASN A 306 -0.89 28.28 -0.88
N GLN A 307 -0.15 27.41 -0.17
CA GLN A 307 -0.57 26.03 0.06
C GLN A 307 -1.89 25.97 0.85
N ARG A 308 -2.06 26.80 1.88
CA ARG A 308 -3.31 26.89 2.65
C ARG A 308 -4.49 27.35 1.78
N LYS A 309 -4.29 28.37 0.92
CA LYS A 309 -5.32 28.82 -0.04
C LYS A 309 -5.75 27.70 -0.98
N VAL A 310 -4.81 26.91 -1.51
CA VAL A 310 -5.11 25.75 -2.35
C VAL A 310 -5.95 24.73 -1.60
N LEU A 311 -5.60 24.41 -0.34
CA LEU A 311 -6.39 23.48 0.46
C LEU A 311 -7.79 23.99 0.77
N LYS A 312 -7.94 25.27 1.12
CA LYS A 312 -9.26 25.87 1.34
C LYS A 312 -10.11 25.79 0.08
N ALA A 313 -9.54 26.07 -1.10
CA ALA A 313 -10.24 25.92 -2.37
C ALA A 313 -10.68 24.47 -2.60
N LEU A 314 -9.77 23.51 -2.48
CA LEU A 314 -10.06 22.09 -2.67
C LEU A 314 -11.05 21.51 -1.66
N SER A 315 -11.23 22.14 -0.49
CA SER A 315 -12.24 21.72 0.47
C SER A 315 -13.68 21.90 -0.03
N THR A 316 -13.90 22.81 -0.99
CA THR A 316 -15.23 23.15 -1.50
C THR A 316 -15.77 22.16 -2.53
N SER A 317 -14.90 21.56 -3.35
CA SER A 317 -15.30 20.64 -4.41
C SER A 317 -14.15 19.75 -4.87
N ASP A 318 -14.47 18.47 -5.08
CA ASP A 318 -13.54 17.44 -5.59
C ASP A 318 -13.26 17.54 -7.09
N THR A 319 -14.03 18.38 -7.80
CA THR A 319 -13.91 18.61 -9.25
C THR A 319 -13.58 20.06 -9.56
N LEU A 320 -13.01 20.78 -8.59
CA LEU A 320 -12.65 22.18 -8.75
C LEU A 320 -11.51 22.35 -9.78
N GLN A 321 -11.71 23.25 -10.72
CA GLN A 321 -10.68 23.63 -11.69
C GLN A 321 -9.78 24.71 -11.07
N LEU A 322 -8.63 24.30 -10.52
CA LEU A 322 -7.70 25.22 -9.83
C LEU A 322 -7.15 26.32 -10.73
N TYR A 323 -6.93 26.03 -12.01
CA TYR A 323 -6.43 27.01 -13.00
C TYR A 323 -7.55 27.80 -13.67
N GLY A 324 -8.82 27.58 -13.27
CA GLY A 324 -9.93 28.36 -13.79
C GLY A 324 -9.88 29.79 -13.24
N LYS A 325 -10.10 30.79 -14.10
CA LYS A 325 -10.11 32.21 -13.72
C LYS A 325 -11.03 32.50 -12.52
N ALA A 326 -12.24 31.95 -12.52
CA ALA A 326 -13.19 32.11 -11.43
C ALA A 326 -12.64 31.59 -10.08
N THR A 327 -11.94 30.46 -10.08
CA THR A 327 -11.30 29.90 -8.88
C THR A 327 -10.13 30.78 -8.44
N ALA A 328 -9.30 31.22 -9.38
CA ALA A 328 -8.15 32.06 -9.09
C ALA A 328 -8.57 33.39 -8.44
N ASP A 329 -9.63 34.02 -8.97
CA ASP A 329 -10.21 35.26 -8.44
C ASP A 329 -10.84 35.02 -7.06
N ALA A 330 -11.65 33.95 -6.90
CA ALA A 330 -12.33 33.65 -5.64
C ALA A 330 -11.38 33.37 -4.46
N PHE A 331 -10.25 32.72 -4.72
CA PHE A 331 -9.28 32.32 -3.69
C PHE A 331 -7.99 33.15 -3.68
N ASN A 332 -7.92 34.21 -4.51
CA ASN A 332 -6.75 35.07 -4.68
C ASN A 332 -5.46 34.26 -4.92
N PHE A 333 -5.49 33.39 -5.93
CA PHE A 333 -4.34 32.56 -6.27
C PHE A 333 -3.20 33.38 -6.89
N PRO A 334 -1.94 32.97 -6.65
CA PRO A 334 -0.79 33.60 -7.26
C PRO A 334 -0.70 33.23 -8.76
N SER A 335 0.37 33.65 -9.42
CA SER A 335 0.70 33.21 -10.79
C SER A 335 0.67 31.68 -10.91
N ASP A 336 0.39 31.18 -12.12
CA ASP A 336 0.33 29.75 -12.42
C ASP A 336 1.62 29.01 -12.04
N SER A 337 2.78 29.64 -12.17
CA SER A 337 4.07 29.09 -11.73
C SER A 337 4.09 28.81 -10.23
N THR A 338 3.68 29.78 -9.42
CA THR A 338 3.64 29.70 -7.96
C THR A 338 2.54 28.74 -7.47
N LEU A 339 1.40 28.71 -8.17
CA LEU A 339 0.33 27.75 -7.92
C LEU A 339 0.82 26.32 -8.17
N ASN A 340 1.54 26.09 -9.28
CA ASN A 340 2.12 24.79 -9.61
C ASN A 340 3.14 24.33 -8.56
N GLU A 341 3.99 25.21 -8.05
CA GLU A 341 4.91 24.89 -6.96
C GLU A 341 4.17 24.54 -5.67
N SER A 342 3.09 25.27 -5.35
CA SER A 342 2.25 24.99 -4.18
C SER A 342 1.59 23.62 -4.29
N ILE A 343 1.00 23.29 -5.44
CA ILE A 343 0.39 21.99 -5.74
C ILE A 343 1.45 20.88 -5.64
N LYS A 344 2.61 21.04 -6.26
CA LYS A 344 3.71 20.07 -6.19
C LYS A 344 4.16 19.83 -4.75
N GLY A 345 4.29 20.90 -3.96
CA GLY A 345 4.65 20.80 -2.54
C GLY A 345 3.61 20.03 -1.73
N LEU A 346 2.32 20.27 -1.95
CA LEU A 346 1.24 19.54 -1.29
C LEU A 346 1.16 18.07 -1.72
N MET A 347 1.39 17.78 -3.00
CA MET A 347 1.46 16.41 -3.51
C MET A 347 2.66 15.64 -2.94
N ASN A 348 3.82 16.29 -2.84
CA ASN A 348 5.03 15.67 -2.28
C ASN A 348 4.87 15.36 -0.77
N LYS A 349 4.04 16.13 -0.07
CA LYS A 349 3.66 15.89 1.33
C LYS A 349 2.50 14.88 1.48
N ASP A 350 2.00 14.30 0.38
CA ASP A 350 0.84 13.41 0.33
C ASP A 350 -0.47 14.03 0.91
N ILE A 351 -0.56 15.37 0.95
CA ILE A 351 -1.75 16.07 1.47
C ILE A 351 -2.86 16.12 0.41
N ILE A 352 -2.48 16.25 -0.87
CA ILE A 352 -3.41 16.20 -2.00
C ILE A 352 -2.99 15.13 -3.00
N THR A 353 -3.97 14.61 -3.74
CA THR A 353 -3.77 13.65 -4.82
C THR A 353 -4.42 14.14 -6.11
N LYS A 354 -4.01 13.60 -7.25
CA LYS A 354 -4.63 13.89 -8.54
C LYS A 354 -5.41 12.68 -9.04
N LYS A 355 -6.71 12.83 -9.23
CA LYS A 355 -7.63 11.78 -9.69
C LYS A 355 -8.48 12.29 -10.84
N ASN A 356 -8.52 11.55 -11.94
CA ASN A 356 -9.30 11.90 -13.15
C ASN A 356 -9.05 13.34 -13.65
N GLY A 357 -7.82 13.83 -13.53
CA GLY A 357 -7.46 15.20 -13.93
C GLY A 357 -7.65 16.27 -12.86
N PHE A 358 -8.39 15.99 -11.78
CA PHE A 358 -8.67 16.92 -10.69
C PHE A 358 -7.78 16.69 -9.48
N TYR A 359 -7.52 17.75 -8.71
CA TYR A 359 -6.81 17.66 -7.43
C TYR A 359 -7.82 17.53 -6.29
N GLN A 360 -7.51 16.69 -5.31
CA GLN A 360 -8.40 16.36 -4.19
C GLN A 360 -7.58 16.25 -2.90
N ILE A 361 -8.15 16.66 -1.78
CA ILE A 361 -7.55 16.45 -0.45
C ILE A 361 -7.55 14.95 -0.16
N ALA A 362 -6.39 14.40 0.20
CA ALA A 362 -6.22 12.95 0.37
C ALA A 362 -6.99 12.40 1.58
N ASN A 363 -7.05 13.19 2.66
CA ASN A 363 -7.76 12.83 3.89
C ASN A 363 -9.17 13.48 3.91
N PRO A 364 -10.25 12.69 3.83
CA PRO A 364 -11.62 13.23 3.85
C PRO A 364 -11.96 13.95 5.16
N ILE A 365 -11.36 13.56 6.29
CA ILE A 365 -11.59 14.23 7.57
C ILE A 365 -10.97 15.63 7.56
N MET A 366 -9.75 15.75 7.01
CA MET A 366 -9.10 17.06 6.85
C MET A 366 -9.94 17.96 5.93
N LYS A 367 -10.55 17.40 4.89
CA LYS A 367 -11.45 18.14 3.99
C LYS A 367 -12.66 18.70 4.74
N GLU A 368 -13.34 17.90 5.54
CA GLU A 368 -14.48 18.37 6.35
C GLU A 368 -14.05 19.36 7.43
N TRP A 369 -12.92 19.12 8.11
CA TRP A 369 -12.33 20.05 9.07
C TRP A 369 -12.04 21.42 8.45
N LEU A 370 -11.48 21.46 7.23
CA LEU A 370 -11.21 22.71 6.49
C LEU A 370 -12.47 23.46 6.04
N LYS A 371 -13.63 22.80 5.93
CA LYS A 371 -14.89 23.49 5.65
C LYS A 371 -15.41 24.24 6.88
N ASN A 372 -15.09 23.73 8.08
CA ASN A 372 -15.53 24.29 9.36
C ASN A 372 -14.62 25.39 9.90
N LEU A 373 -13.41 25.53 9.36
CA LEU A 373 -12.50 26.68 9.53
C LEU A 373 -12.95 27.88 8.71
#